data_AF-A0A349VKQ5-F1
#
_entry.id   AF-A0A349VKQ5-F1
#
_cell.length_a   1.000
_cell.length_b   1.000
_cell.length_c   1.000
_cell.angle_alpha   90.00
_cell.angle_beta   90.00
_cell.angle_gamma   90.00
#
_symmetry.space_group_name_H-M   'P 1'
#
loop_
_entity.id
_entity.type
_entity.pdbx_description
1 polymer ?
#
loop_
_entity_poly.entity_id
_entity_poly.type
_entity_poly.pdbx_seq_one_letter_code
_entity_poly.pdbx_strand_id
1 'polypeptide(L)'
;MNTKPEKIVPQRQISGEKLVFLITEVGFLVVLAIWGGPAWVGVVVPAIFVEIYSGSQLHSLGMLMPAALWLGLCTLTGNRELFFPYAMYVMAFMVIRLWERGRGTAIMGGIFCGGLFLFIRWLQNATMSVLLVEGVVAAGIIFALGAFCWQGLNRGWMRMIGLLGASLLAYAGLAL
;
A
#
# COMPACT_ATOMS: atom_id res chain seq x y z
N MET A 1 33.56 -21.09 -37.15
CA MET A 1 33.41 -21.03 -35.68
C MET A 1 32.96 -19.62 -35.33
N ASN A 2 31.71 -19.45 -34.91
CA ASN A 2 31.05 -18.15 -34.74
C ASN A 2 30.95 -17.85 -33.23
N THR A 3 31.88 -17.07 -32.68
CA THR A 3 31.87 -16.68 -31.26
C THR A 3 30.97 -15.46 -31.07
N LYS A 4 29.79 -15.66 -30.50
CA LYS A 4 28.95 -14.56 -30.03
C LYS A 4 29.65 -13.85 -28.85
N PRO A 5 29.68 -12.51 -28.79
CA PRO A 5 30.16 -11.80 -27.62
C PRO A 5 29.14 -11.90 -26.49
N GLU A 6 29.62 -12.36 -25.34
CA GLU A 6 28.93 -12.37 -24.07
C GLU A 6 28.66 -10.92 -23.65
N LYS A 7 27.38 -10.51 -23.63
CA LYS A 7 26.97 -9.19 -23.14
C LYS A 7 27.18 -9.17 -21.62
N ILE A 8 28.29 -8.59 -21.18
CA ILE A 8 28.51 -8.18 -19.80
C ILE A 8 27.50 -7.08 -19.48
N VAL A 9 26.45 -7.42 -18.73
CA VAL A 9 25.47 -6.46 -18.21
C VAL A 9 26.15 -5.65 -17.10
N PRO A 10 26.09 -4.30 -17.11
CA PRO A 10 26.88 -3.47 -16.22
C PRO A 10 26.33 -3.51 -14.79
N GLN A 11 27.07 -4.19 -13.91
CA GLN A 11 26.83 -4.31 -12.46
C GLN A 11 26.80 -2.94 -11.72
N ARG A 12 27.21 -1.85 -12.39
CA ARG A 12 27.30 -0.49 -11.84
C ARG A 12 25.96 0.26 -11.79
N GLN A 13 25.00 -0.03 -12.68
CA GLN A 13 23.67 0.61 -12.69
C GLN A 13 22.80 0.15 -11.49
N ILE A 14 22.94 -1.10 -11.08
CA ILE A 14 22.16 -1.73 -10.01
C ILE A 14 22.41 -1.04 -8.65
N SER A 15 23.60 -0.48 -8.42
CA SER A 15 23.91 0.22 -7.17
C SER A 15 23.24 1.58 -7.05
N GLY A 16 23.05 2.29 -8.16
CA GLY A 16 22.45 3.63 -8.14
C GLY A 16 20.94 3.57 -7.89
N GLU A 17 20.23 2.68 -8.58
CA GLU A 17 18.79 2.52 -8.41
C GLU A 17 18.41 2.05 -7.00
N LYS A 18 19.20 1.14 -6.42
CA LYS A 18 19.03 0.70 -5.02
C LYS A 18 19.26 1.82 -4.02
N LEU A 19 20.25 2.68 -4.27
CA LEU A 19 20.52 3.84 -3.42
C LEU A 19 19.35 4.83 -3.48
N VAL A 20 18.86 5.14 -4.68
CA VAL A 20 17.70 6.04 -4.87
C VAL A 20 16.45 5.45 -4.22
N PHE A 21 16.23 4.14 -4.37
CA PHE A 21 15.13 3.43 -3.70
C PHE A 21 15.21 3.59 -2.18
N LEU A 22 16.38 3.31 -1.59
CA LEU A 22 16.60 3.42 -0.15
C LEU A 22 16.39 4.86 0.35
N ILE A 23 16.96 5.85 -0.35
CA ILE A 23 16.81 7.27 0.00
C ILE A 23 15.33 7.69 -0.06
N THR A 24 14.62 7.26 -1.11
CA THR A 24 13.20 7.59 -1.28
C THR A 24 12.33 6.92 -0.22
N GLU A 25 12.60 5.64 0.10
CA GLU A 25 11.92 4.90 1.15
C GLU A 25 12.12 5.55 2.52
N VAL A 26 13.37 5.83 2.90
CA VAL A 26 13.69 6.48 4.18
C VAL A 26 13.08 7.87 4.23
N GLY A 27 13.19 8.66 3.15
CA GLY A 27 12.57 9.99 3.08
C GLY A 27 11.06 9.92 3.25
N PHE A 28 10.40 8.97 2.59
CA PHE A 28 8.96 8.75 2.72
C PHE A 28 8.56 8.36 4.15
N LEU A 29 9.27 7.43 4.78
CA LEU A 29 9.03 7.03 6.17
C LEU A 29 9.23 8.18 7.15
N VAL A 30 10.26 9.01 6.95
CA VAL A 30 10.54 10.20 7.77
C VAL A 30 9.40 11.21 7.66
N VAL A 31 8.90 11.47 6.45
CA VAL A 31 7.75 12.37 6.25
C VAL A 31 6.52 11.84 6.98
N LEU A 32 6.21 10.55 6.83
CA LEU A 32 5.08 9.92 7.54
C LEU A 32 5.25 9.99 9.07
N ALA A 33 6.45 9.74 9.58
CA ALA A 33 6.74 9.77 11.01
C ALA A 33 6.56 11.18 11.60
N ILE A 34 7.07 12.21 10.92
CA ILE A 34 7.02 13.60 11.40
C ILE A 34 5.59 14.14 11.35
N TRP A 35 4.84 13.86 10.28
CA TRP A 35 3.55 14.50 10.03
C TRP A 35 2.35 13.66 10.47
N GLY A 36 2.43 12.33 10.35
CA GLY A 36 1.34 11.41 10.71
C GLY A 36 1.57 10.65 12.02
N GLY A 37 2.83 10.42 12.38
CA GLY A 37 3.21 9.69 13.57
C GLY A 37 3.30 8.16 13.39
N PRO A 38 3.47 7.42 14.51
CA PRO A 38 3.79 5.98 14.46
C PRO A 38 2.73 5.11 13.78
N ALA A 39 1.46 5.50 13.84
CA ALA A 39 0.35 4.77 13.22
C ALA A 39 0.49 4.71 11.69
N TRP A 40 0.87 5.81 11.05
CA TRP A 40 0.99 5.91 9.60
C TRP A 40 2.17 5.08 9.09
N VAL A 41 3.29 5.15 9.80
CA VAL A 41 4.49 4.34 9.55
C VAL A 41 4.16 2.86 9.73
N GLY A 42 3.50 2.49 10.83
CA GLY A 42 3.17 1.11 11.16
C GLY A 42 2.39 0.39 10.06
N VAL A 43 1.47 1.08 9.39
CA VAL A 43 0.67 0.50 8.30
C VAL A 43 1.48 0.34 7.01
N VAL A 44 2.39 1.26 6.68
CA VAL A 44 3.11 1.21 5.39
C VAL A 44 4.36 0.34 5.40
N VAL A 45 4.98 0.14 6.57
CA VAL A 45 6.17 -0.69 6.71
C VAL A 45 5.95 -2.11 6.15
N PRO A 46 4.84 -2.82 6.47
CA PRO A 46 4.52 -4.10 5.83
C PRO A 46 4.43 -4.03 4.31
N ALA A 47 3.88 -2.96 3.74
CA ALA A 47 3.77 -2.78 2.30
C ALA A 47 5.14 -2.61 1.63
N ILE A 48 6.06 -1.92 2.30
CA ILE A 48 7.46 -1.79 1.87
C ILE A 48 8.17 -3.15 1.93
N PHE A 49 7.96 -3.94 2.99
CA PHE A 49 8.50 -5.31 3.05
C PHE A 49 7.95 -6.21 1.94
N VAL A 50 6.65 -6.12 1.65
CA VAL A 50 6.02 -6.82 0.52
C VAL A 50 6.65 -6.40 -0.81
N GLU A 51 6.95 -5.12 -0.98
CA GLU A 51 7.61 -4.59 -2.17
C GLU A 51 9.02 -5.18 -2.33
N ILE A 52 9.82 -5.17 -1.25
CA ILE A 52 11.16 -5.78 -1.24
C ILE A 52 11.08 -7.28 -1.56
N TYR A 53 10.13 -7.99 -0.95
CA TYR A 53 9.89 -9.42 -1.19
C TYR A 53 9.45 -9.71 -2.63
N SER A 54 8.62 -8.84 -3.21
CA SER A 54 8.08 -9.02 -4.56
C SER A 54 9.08 -8.66 -5.65
N GLY A 55 10.17 -7.99 -5.29
CA GLY A 55 11.21 -7.47 -6.18
C GLY A 55 11.14 -5.95 -6.17
N SER A 56 12.11 -5.32 -5.51
CA SER A 56 12.18 -3.87 -5.31
C SER A 56 12.13 -3.12 -6.65
N GLN A 57 11.07 -2.34 -6.85
CA GLN A 57 10.93 -1.46 -8.01
C GLN A 57 10.61 -0.03 -7.55
N LEU A 58 11.47 0.92 -7.96
CA LEU A 58 11.25 2.36 -7.75
C LEU A 58 9.86 2.82 -8.21
N HIS A 59 9.41 2.29 -9.36
CA HIS A 59 8.07 2.58 -9.87
C HIS A 59 6.97 2.20 -8.88
N SER A 60 7.11 1.06 -8.20
CA SER A 60 6.11 0.59 -7.25
C SER A 60 6.10 1.40 -5.96
N LEU A 61 7.28 1.83 -5.49
CA LEU A 61 7.36 2.81 -4.41
C LEU A 61 6.67 4.13 -4.80
N GLY A 62 6.82 4.56 -6.05
CA GLY A 62 6.07 5.68 -6.63
C GLY A 62 4.56 5.49 -6.59
N MET A 63 4.06 4.25 -6.66
CA MET A 63 2.63 3.96 -6.50
C MET A 63 2.14 4.09 -5.05
N LEU A 64 3.02 4.16 -4.04
CA LEU A 64 2.61 4.46 -2.66
C LEU A 64 2.51 5.96 -2.39
N MET A 65 3.10 6.82 -3.23
CA MET A 65 3.07 8.28 -3.05
C MET A 65 1.65 8.86 -2.96
N PRO A 66 0.65 8.42 -3.75
CA PRO A 66 -0.72 8.91 -3.61
C PRO A 66 -1.32 8.65 -2.23
N ALA A 67 -0.86 7.63 -1.49
CA ALA A 67 -1.31 7.40 -0.12
C ALA A 67 -0.93 8.59 0.80
N ALA A 68 0.25 9.19 0.59
CA ALA A 68 0.68 10.36 1.36
C ALA A 68 -0.17 11.62 1.11
N LEU A 69 -0.97 11.68 0.04
CA LEU A 69 -1.92 12.77 -0.16
C LEU A 69 -2.96 12.81 0.96
N TRP A 70 -3.38 11.64 1.47
CA TRP A 70 -4.28 11.59 2.62
C TRP A 70 -3.65 12.13 3.89
N LEU A 71 -2.33 11.96 4.06
CA LEU A 71 -1.62 12.58 5.17
C LEU A 71 -1.60 14.11 5.02
N GLY A 72 -1.31 14.60 3.82
CA GLY A 72 -1.40 16.03 3.52
C GLY A 72 -2.79 16.58 3.85
N LEU A 73 -3.85 15.93 3.37
CA LEU A 73 -5.22 16.32 3.68
C LEU A 73 -5.56 16.22 5.18
N CYS A 74 -5.10 15.19 5.87
CA CYS A 74 -5.24 15.03 7.32
C CYS A 74 -4.60 16.20 8.07
N THR A 75 -3.40 16.62 7.66
CA THR A 75 -2.67 17.71 8.31
C THR A 75 -3.29 19.08 8.03
N LEU A 76 -3.86 19.27 6.83
CA LEU A 76 -4.54 20.51 6.43
C LEU A 76 -5.92 20.66 7.06
N THR A 77 -6.68 19.58 7.14
CA THR A 77 -8.08 19.60 7.64
C THR A 77 -8.18 19.29 9.13
N GLY A 78 -7.13 18.74 9.74
CA GLY A 78 -7.17 18.20 11.10
C GLY A 78 -8.02 16.93 11.24
N ASN A 79 -8.58 16.40 10.15
CA ASN A 79 -9.46 15.24 10.20
C ASN A 79 -8.65 13.93 10.26
N ARG A 80 -8.64 13.30 11.45
CA ARG A 80 -7.95 12.03 11.71
C ARG A 80 -8.60 10.81 11.05
N GLU A 81 -9.86 10.92 10.62
CA GLU A 81 -10.57 9.84 9.92
C GLU A 81 -9.97 9.54 8.54
N LEU A 82 -9.22 10.50 7.97
CA LEU A 82 -8.46 10.32 6.73
C LEU A 82 -7.34 9.26 6.85
N PHE A 83 -7.05 8.78 8.05
CA PHE A 83 -6.21 7.61 8.26
C PHE A 83 -6.82 6.32 7.68
N PHE A 84 -8.15 6.20 7.63
CA PHE A 84 -8.83 5.03 7.07
C PHE A 84 -8.61 4.88 5.55
N PRO A 85 -8.92 5.89 4.70
CA PRO A 85 -8.67 5.77 3.27
C PRO A 85 -7.19 5.64 2.92
N TYR A 86 -6.28 6.18 3.75
CA TYR A 86 -4.85 5.91 3.67
C TYR A 86 -4.54 4.41 3.88
N ALA A 87 -5.02 3.82 4.97
CA ALA A 87 -4.74 2.42 5.29
C ALA A 87 -5.35 1.46 4.26
N MET A 88 -6.54 1.77 3.73
CA MET A 88 -7.16 0.97 2.67
C MET A 88 -6.42 1.07 1.34
N TYR A 89 -5.78 2.21 1.04
CA TYR A 89 -4.87 2.32 -0.11
C TYR A 89 -3.66 1.40 0.05
N VAL A 90 -3.02 1.42 1.22
CA VAL A 90 -1.84 0.59 1.52
C VAL A 90 -2.19 -0.90 1.51
N MET A 91 -3.34 -1.27 2.08
CA MET A 91 -3.86 -2.63 2.01
C MET A 91 -4.11 -3.05 0.56
N ALA A 92 -4.73 -2.19 -0.25
CA ALA A 92 -4.98 -2.47 -1.66
C ALA A 92 -3.68 -2.71 -2.41
N PHE A 93 -2.66 -1.89 -2.16
CA PHE A 93 -1.32 -2.05 -2.71
C PHE A 93 -0.72 -3.41 -2.35
N MET A 94 -0.77 -3.83 -1.09
CA MET A 94 -0.28 -5.13 -0.65
C MET A 94 -0.98 -6.29 -1.36
N VAL A 95 -2.32 -6.28 -1.41
CA VAL A 95 -3.11 -7.31 -2.08
C VAL A 95 -2.71 -7.41 -3.55
N ILE A 96 -2.66 -6.27 -4.23
CA ILE A 96 -2.35 -6.19 -5.66
C ILE A 96 -0.92 -6.66 -5.97
N ARG A 97 0.07 -6.39 -5.10
CA ARG A 97 1.46 -6.85 -5.30
C ARG A 97 1.60 -8.33 -5.01
N LEU A 98 1.04 -8.80 -3.89
CA LEU A 98 1.09 -10.21 -3.51
C LEU A 98 0.28 -11.10 -4.46
N TRP A 99 -0.69 -10.56 -5.19
CA TRP A 99 -1.46 -11.32 -6.18
C TRP A 99 -0.59 -11.90 -7.30
N GLU A 100 0.50 -11.22 -7.65
CA GLU A 100 1.48 -11.71 -8.63
C GLU A 100 2.25 -12.94 -8.12
N ARG A 101 2.33 -13.12 -6.79
CA ARG A 101 3.01 -14.24 -6.13
C ARG A 101 2.07 -15.38 -5.76
N GLY A 102 0.82 -15.08 -5.44
CA GLY A 102 -0.19 -16.06 -5.09
C GLY A 102 -1.47 -15.45 -4.55
N ARG A 103 -2.60 -16.08 -4.85
CA ARG A 103 -3.92 -15.61 -4.41
C ARG A 103 -4.08 -15.69 -2.89
N GLY A 104 -3.67 -16.82 -2.30
CA GLY A 104 -3.72 -17.01 -0.85
C GLY A 104 -2.86 -16.00 -0.09
N THR A 105 -1.63 -15.76 -0.56
CA THR A 105 -0.73 -14.76 0.01
C THR A 105 -1.28 -13.34 -0.10
N ALA A 106 -1.97 -13.01 -1.19
CA ALA A 106 -2.60 -11.71 -1.36
C ALA A 106 -3.74 -11.47 -0.38
N ILE A 107 -4.63 -12.45 -0.21
CA ILE A 107 -5.73 -12.36 0.75
C ILE A 107 -5.18 -12.26 2.17
N MET A 108 -4.19 -13.09 2.53
CA MET A 108 -3.54 -13.03 3.84
C MET A 108 -2.87 -11.67 4.08
N GLY A 109 -2.18 -11.11 3.08
CA GLY A 109 -1.58 -9.78 3.19
C GLY A 109 -2.61 -8.66 3.37
N GLY A 110 -3.75 -8.76 2.66
CA GLY A 110 -4.87 -7.85 2.85
C GLY A 110 -5.46 -7.94 4.26
N ILE A 111 -5.76 -9.15 4.73
CA ILE A 111 -6.28 -9.40 6.08
C ILE A 111 -5.29 -8.90 7.14
N PHE A 112 -4.00 -9.16 6.95
CA PHE A 112 -2.95 -8.67 7.87
C PHE A 112 -2.93 -7.15 7.93
N CYS A 113 -2.92 -6.46 6.78
CA CYS A 113 -2.90 -5.00 6.75
C CYS A 113 -4.19 -4.38 7.32
N GLY A 114 -5.36 -4.94 6.97
CA GLY A 114 -6.64 -4.52 7.53
C GLY A 114 -6.73 -4.76 9.04
N GLY A 115 -6.26 -5.92 9.52
CA GLY A 115 -6.19 -6.24 10.93
C GLY A 115 -5.24 -5.33 11.70
N LEU A 116 -4.08 -5.01 11.12
CA LEU A 116 -3.13 -4.05 11.69
C LEU A 116 -3.74 -2.65 11.82
N PHE A 117 -4.48 -2.21 10.79
CA PHE A 117 -5.23 -0.96 10.85
C PHE A 117 -6.26 -0.96 11.98
N LEU A 118 -7.09 -2.00 12.08
CA LEU A 118 -8.11 -2.11 13.15
C LEU A 118 -7.46 -2.15 14.54
N PHE A 119 -6.33 -2.83 14.68
CA PHE A 119 -5.57 -2.87 15.93
C PHE A 119 -5.06 -1.48 16.32
N ILE A 120 -4.52 -0.71 15.36
CA ILE A 120 -4.10 0.67 15.60
C ILE A 120 -5.29 1.55 15.98
N ARG A 121 -6.44 1.40 15.32
CA ARG A 121 -7.67 2.14 15.64
C ARG A 121 -8.18 1.83 17.04
N TRP A 122 -8.10 0.57 17.43
CA TRP A 122 -8.42 0.14 18.79
C TRP A 122 -7.50 0.80 19.83
N LEU A 123 -6.18 0.85 19.58
CA LEU A 123 -5.23 1.60 20.43
C LEU A 123 -5.50 3.12 20.45
N GLN A 124 -6.07 3.66 19.38
CA GLN A 124 -6.52 5.05 19.30
C GLN A 124 -7.89 5.30 19.97
N ASN A 125 -8.43 4.33 20.70
CA ASN A 125 -9.74 4.38 21.37
C ASN A 125 -10.92 4.60 20.42
N ALA A 126 -10.88 4.03 19.20
CA ALA A 126 -12.05 3.99 18.33
C ALA A 126 -13.19 3.17 18.98
N THR A 127 -14.43 3.59 18.76
CA THR A 127 -15.60 2.88 19.29
C THR A 127 -15.80 1.55 18.56
N MET A 128 -16.44 0.57 19.23
CA MET A 128 -16.70 -0.74 18.63
C MET A 128 -17.60 -0.66 17.39
N SER A 129 -18.54 0.29 17.34
CA SER A 129 -19.36 0.52 16.15
C SER A 129 -18.53 0.94 14.95
N VAL A 130 -17.59 1.87 15.13
CA VAL A 130 -16.69 2.35 14.07
C VAL A 130 -15.76 1.23 13.60
N LEU A 131 -15.16 0.49 14.53
CA LEU A 131 -14.30 -0.66 14.19
C LEU A 131 -15.03 -1.73 13.38
N LEU A 132 -16.31 -1.99 13.67
CA LEU A 132 -17.12 -2.94 12.91
C LEU A 132 -17.39 -2.44 11.49
N VAL A 133 -17.79 -1.17 11.33
CA VAL A 133 -18.03 -0.58 10.00
C VAL A 133 -16.74 -0.58 9.18
N GLU A 134 -15.64 -0.10 9.74
CA GLU A 134 -14.33 -0.11 9.09
C GLU A 134 -13.88 -1.52 8.72
N GLY A 135 -14.13 -2.51 9.59
CA GLY A 135 -13.82 -3.91 9.34
C GLY A 135 -14.64 -4.51 8.19
N VAL A 136 -15.95 -4.22 8.13
CA VAL A 136 -16.82 -4.66 7.04
C VAL A 136 -16.41 -4.02 5.71
N VAL A 137 -16.11 -2.72 5.72
CA VAL A 137 -15.63 -2.01 4.53
C VAL A 137 -14.29 -2.57 4.07
N ALA A 138 -13.34 -2.81 4.98
CA ALA A 138 -12.05 -3.40 4.64
C ALA A 138 -12.21 -4.81 4.03
N ALA A 139 -13.05 -5.66 4.61
CA ALA A 139 -13.35 -6.98 4.06
C ALA A 139 -13.98 -6.90 2.67
N GLY A 140 -14.93 -5.97 2.47
CA GLY A 140 -15.55 -5.70 1.18
C GLY A 140 -14.54 -5.26 0.12
N ILE A 141 -13.59 -4.39 0.49
CA ILE A 141 -12.51 -3.95 -0.39
C ILE A 141 -11.60 -5.12 -0.77
N ILE A 142 -11.20 -5.97 0.19
CA ILE A 142 -10.39 -7.17 -0.10
C ILE A 142 -11.11 -8.09 -1.10
N PHE A 143 -12.41 -8.33 -0.90
CA PHE A 143 -13.21 -9.15 -1.80
C PHE A 143 -13.30 -8.53 -3.21
N ALA A 144 -13.59 -7.24 -3.29
CA ALA A 144 -13.68 -6.51 -4.56
C ALA A 144 -12.33 -6.52 -5.31
N LEU A 145 -11.22 -6.30 -4.61
CA LEU A 145 -9.88 -6.38 -5.19
C LEU A 145 -9.52 -7.79 -5.62
N GLY A 146 -9.93 -8.81 -4.86
CA GLY A 146 -9.78 -10.21 -5.23
C GLY A 146 -10.48 -10.53 -6.55
N ALA A 147 -11.74 -10.11 -6.70
CA ALA A 147 -12.50 -10.26 -7.95
C ALA A 147 -11.86 -9.45 -9.11
N PHE A 148 -11.46 -8.21 -8.85
CA PHE A 148 -10.78 -7.34 -9.81
C PHE A 148 -9.47 -7.95 -10.33
N CYS A 149 -8.64 -8.48 -9.42
CA CYS A 149 -7.39 -9.13 -9.78
C CYS A 149 -7.61 -10.49 -10.46
N TRP A 150 -8.69 -11.21 -10.11
CA TRP A 150 -9.06 -12.46 -10.78
C TRP A 150 -9.41 -12.26 -12.25
N GLN A 151 -10.05 -11.13 -12.58
CA GLN A 151 -10.35 -10.74 -13.96
C GLN A 151 -9.11 -10.28 -14.75
N GLY A 152 -7.93 -10.26 -14.14
CA GLY A 152 -6.69 -9.86 -14.80
C GLY A 152 -6.58 -8.35 -15.04
N LEU A 153 -7.44 -7.55 -14.41
CA LEU A 153 -7.47 -6.08 -14.55
C LEU A 153 -6.32 -5.39 -13.81
N ASN A 154 -5.52 -6.14 -13.03
CA ASN A 154 -4.38 -5.62 -12.29
C ASN A 154 -3.14 -5.38 -13.18
N ARG A 155 -3.29 -4.58 -14.26
CA ARG A 155 -2.21 -4.25 -15.20
C ARG A 155 -2.24 -2.78 -15.60
N GLY A 156 -1.06 -2.18 -15.75
CA GLY A 156 -0.91 -0.78 -16.20
C GLY A 156 -1.72 0.20 -15.37
N TRP A 157 -2.45 1.10 -16.03
CA TRP A 157 -3.28 2.14 -15.39
C TRP A 157 -4.45 1.59 -14.56
N MET A 158 -4.98 0.42 -14.92
CA MET A 158 -6.09 -0.19 -14.16
C MET A 158 -5.67 -0.57 -12.74
N ARG A 159 -4.38 -0.88 -12.52
CA ARG A 159 -3.82 -1.07 -11.17
C ARG A 159 -4.03 0.17 -10.30
N MET A 160 -3.72 1.34 -10.85
CA MET A 160 -3.87 2.62 -10.13
C MET A 160 -5.34 2.95 -9.85
N ILE A 161 -6.24 2.62 -10.79
CA ILE A 161 -7.68 2.73 -10.58
C ILE A 161 -8.14 1.84 -9.43
N GLY A 162 -7.64 0.60 -9.33
CA GLY A 162 -7.95 -0.29 -8.21
C GLY A 162 -7.49 0.27 -6.86
N LEU A 163 -6.29 0.84 -6.80
CA LEU A 163 -5.74 1.47 -5.58
C LEU A 163 -6.54 2.70 -5.15
N LEU A 164 -6.76 3.62 -6.08
CA LEU A 164 -7.54 4.84 -5.82
C LEU A 164 -8.99 4.51 -5.50
N GLY A 165 -9.59 3.54 -6.22
CA GLY A 165 -10.95 3.07 -5.99
C GLY A 165 -11.14 2.50 -4.59
N ALA A 166 -10.23 1.64 -4.12
CA ALA A 166 -10.26 1.11 -2.75
C ALA A 166 -10.22 2.25 -1.70
N SER A 167 -9.35 3.23 -1.92
CA SER A 167 -9.19 4.37 -1.03
C SER A 167 -10.40 5.31 -1.02
N LEU A 168 -10.98 5.58 -2.19
CA LEU A 168 -12.19 6.40 -2.32
C LEU A 168 -13.43 5.68 -1.76
N LEU A 169 -13.55 4.37 -1.95
CA LEU A 169 -14.60 3.56 -1.31
C LEU A 169 -14.50 3.60 0.21
N ALA A 170 -13.28 3.56 0.74
CA ALA A 170 -13.05 3.71 2.18
C ALA A 170 -13.45 5.10 2.67
N TYR A 171 -13.11 6.16 1.92
CA TYR A 171 -13.54 7.52 2.24
C TYR A 171 -15.07 7.66 2.23
N ALA A 172 -15.75 7.08 1.22
CA ALA A 172 -17.21 7.05 1.17
C ALA A 172 -17.80 6.23 2.34
N GLY A 173 -17.11 5.16 2.76
CA GLY A 173 -17.50 4.33 3.90
C GLY A 173 -17.44 5.04 5.25
N LEU A 174 -16.70 6.15 5.38
CA LEU A 174 -16.72 7.00 6.59
C LEU A 174 -18.06 7.70 6.80
N ALA A 175 -18.90 7.81 5.75
CA ALA A 175 -20.22 8.46 5.84
C ALA A 175 -21.35 7.50 6.25
N LEU A 176 -21.04 6.22 6.53
CA LEU A 176 -21.97 5.18 6.97
C LEU A 176 -22.01 5.10 8.50
#